data_AF-A0A0D6M408-F1
#
_entry.id   AF-A0A0D6M408-F1
#
_cell.length_a   1.000
_cell.length_b   1.000
_cell.length_c   1.000
_cell.angle_alpha   90.00
_cell.angle_beta   90.00
_cell.angle_gamma   90.00
#
_symmetry.space_group_name_H-M   'P 1'
#
loop_
_entity.id
_entity.type
_entity.pdbx_description
1 polymer ?
#
loop_
_entity_poly.entity_id
_entity_poly.type
_entity_poly.pdbx_seq_one_letter_code
_entity_poly.pdbx_strand_id
1 'polypeptide(L)'
;MQADEKKFVTFQYGESRIGNQLFRLASGYGVARKLGRRFYFEVHRKKMFDMLDRITDAFPATAENIVIRIDPKLNAKNLTFRNSRLLVEYISNDTAAVVLPFADNKGKATCWKYEDPSRYSGHPAKYLLLNTYCAQNARFFEDYLPEIREMLRFSETLTKKTQEKLRSGKM
;
A
#
# COMPACT_ATOMS: atom_id res chain seq x y z
N MET A 1 17.31 -13.80 22.22
CA MET A 1 16.76 -12.59 21.59
C MET A 1 15.63 -13.06 20.69
N GLN A 2 14.36 -12.93 21.11
CA GLN A 2 13.21 -13.29 20.27
C GLN A 2 13.24 -12.37 19.05
N ALA A 3 13.14 -12.94 17.84
CA ALA A 3 12.97 -12.13 16.64
C ALA A 3 11.70 -11.30 16.81
N ASP A 4 11.82 -9.97 16.77
CA ASP A 4 10.68 -9.06 16.89
C ASP A 4 9.61 -9.47 15.87
N GLU A 5 8.41 -9.79 16.35
CA GLU A 5 7.34 -10.25 15.47
C GLU A 5 7.01 -9.15 14.46
N LYS A 6 7.04 -9.47 13.16
CA LYS A 6 6.68 -8.51 12.10
C LYS A 6 5.24 -8.04 12.28
N LYS A 7 5.08 -6.72 12.42
CA LYS A 7 3.80 -6.03 12.58
C LYS A 7 3.45 -5.20 11.35
N PHE A 8 2.16 -5.01 11.13
CA PHE A 8 1.61 -4.49 9.88
C PHE A 8 0.56 -3.39 10.12
N VAL A 9 0.42 -2.50 9.14
CA VAL A 9 -0.60 -1.44 9.13
C VAL A 9 -1.15 -1.22 7.72
N THR A 10 -2.45 -0.95 7.61
CA THR A 10 -3.09 -0.52 6.37
C THR A 10 -4.09 0.60 6.64
N PHE A 11 -4.62 1.14 5.55
CA PHE A 11 -5.79 2.03 5.55
C PHE A 11 -7.02 1.25 5.13
N GLN A 12 -8.21 1.76 5.47
CA GLN A 12 -9.46 1.22 4.97
C GLN A 12 -9.44 1.12 3.43
N TYR A 13 -10.04 0.05 2.91
CA TYR A 13 -10.21 -0.13 1.48
C TYR A 13 -11.01 1.02 0.86
N GLY A 14 -10.49 1.62 -0.21
CA GLY A 14 -11.18 2.59 -1.04
C GLY A 14 -10.98 2.27 -2.52
N GLU A 15 -12.07 2.18 -3.28
CA GLU A 15 -12.00 2.10 -4.74
C GLU A 15 -11.68 3.47 -5.31
N SER A 16 -10.52 3.61 -5.96
CA SER A 16 -10.10 4.88 -6.52
C SER A 16 -9.21 4.71 -7.75
N ARG A 17 -8.94 5.82 -8.43
CA ARG A 17 -8.00 5.87 -9.55
C ARG A 17 -6.56 5.65 -9.08
N ILE A 18 -5.67 5.35 -10.04
CA ILE A 18 -4.25 5.06 -9.78
C ILE A 18 -3.54 6.13 -8.94
N GLY A 19 -3.77 7.42 -9.21
CA GLY A 19 -3.16 8.52 -8.45
C GLY A 19 -3.47 8.46 -6.95
N ASN A 20 -4.72 8.18 -6.59
CA ASN A 20 -5.12 8.03 -5.19
C ASN A 20 -4.46 6.82 -4.53
N GLN A 21 -4.16 5.76 -5.29
CA GLN A 21 -3.49 4.57 -4.75
C GLN A 21 -1.99 4.77 -4.62
N LEU A 22 -1.38 5.59 -5.48
CA LEU A 22 0.00 6.04 -5.30
C LEU A 22 0.13 6.91 -4.05
N PHE A 23 -0.83 7.82 -3.81
CA PHE A 23 -0.91 8.55 -2.53
C PHE A 23 -1.09 7.60 -1.35
N ARG A 24 -1.99 6.61 -1.46
CA ARG A 24 -2.20 5.60 -0.42
C ARG A 24 -0.91 4.83 -0.12
N LEU A 25 -0.15 4.49 -1.15
CA LEU A 25 1.13 3.79 -1.02
C LEU A 25 2.20 4.67 -0.37
N ALA A 26 2.32 5.93 -0.78
CA ALA A 26 3.26 6.89 -0.19
C ALA A 26 2.95 7.19 1.28
N SER A 27 1.71 7.57 1.58
CA SER A 27 1.26 7.81 2.95
C SER A 27 1.32 6.55 3.80
N GLY A 28 0.97 5.40 3.22
CA GLY A 28 1.03 4.11 3.88
C GLY A 28 2.45 3.73 4.27
N TYR A 29 3.40 3.96 3.36
CA TYR A 29 4.82 3.78 3.62
C TYR A 29 5.30 4.64 4.79
N GLY A 30 5.07 5.95 4.75
CA GLY A 30 5.54 6.85 5.80
C GLY A 30 4.88 6.60 7.17
N VAL A 31 3.58 6.31 7.19
CA VAL A 31 2.87 5.89 8.42
C VAL A 31 3.42 4.57 8.96
N ALA A 32 3.67 3.59 8.09
CA ALA A 32 4.23 2.30 8.50
C ALA A 32 5.63 2.46 9.09
N ARG A 33 6.49 3.27 8.47
CA ARG A 33 7.83 3.60 8.98
C ARG A 33 7.76 4.27 10.36
N LYS A 34 6.89 5.27 10.52
CA LYS A 34 6.70 5.98 11.80
C LYS A 34 6.20 5.07 12.92
N LEU A 35 5.46 4.01 12.59
CA LEU A 35 4.95 3.01 13.53
C LEU A 35 5.89 1.81 13.76
N GLY A 36 7.01 1.70 13.04
CA GLY A 36 7.86 0.51 13.06
C GLY A 36 7.16 -0.74 12.49
N ARG A 37 6.30 -0.56 11.48
CA ARG A 37 5.47 -1.60 10.86
C ARG A 37 5.74 -1.70 9.36
N ARG A 38 5.24 -2.77 8.72
CA ARG A 38 5.16 -2.88 7.25
C ARG A 38 3.78 -2.47 6.76
N PHE A 39 3.75 -1.75 5.63
CA PHE A 39 2.49 -1.41 4.99
C PHE A 39 1.95 -2.61 4.22
N TYR A 40 0.63 -2.81 4.24
CA TYR A 40 -0.02 -3.87 3.48
C TYR A 40 -1.29 -3.40 2.78
N PHE A 41 -1.68 -4.13 1.73
CA PHE A 41 -2.95 -3.96 1.04
C PHE A 41 -3.84 -5.18 1.26
N GLU A 42 -5.13 -4.94 1.49
CA GLU A 42 -6.13 -5.99 1.43
C GLU A 42 -6.83 -6.00 0.07
N VAL A 43 -6.92 -7.19 -0.52
CA VAL A 43 -7.48 -7.43 -1.84
C VAL A 43 -8.76 -8.25 -1.67
N HIS A 44 -9.87 -7.52 -1.62
CA HIS A 44 -11.23 -8.07 -1.52
C HIS A 44 -11.95 -8.16 -2.87
N ARG A 45 -11.38 -7.57 -3.94
CA ARG A 45 -11.96 -7.58 -5.30
C ARG A 45 -10.89 -7.71 -6.38
N LYS A 46 -11.24 -8.37 -7.50
CA LYS A 46 -10.34 -8.53 -8.67
C LYS A 46 -9.84 -7.20 -9.22
N LYS A 47 -10.68 -6.16 -9.22
CA LYS A 47 -10.30 -4.80 -9.66
C LYS A 47 -9.11 -4.23 -8.88
N MET A 48 -9.03 -4.50 -7.58
CA MET A 48 -7.88 -4.09 -6.75
C MET A 48 -6.64 -4.91 -7.07
N PHE A 49 -6.79 -6.22 -7.27
CA PHE A 49 -5.72 -7.09 -7.74
C PHE A 49 -5.12 -6.56 -9.06
N ASP A 50 -5.96 -6.36 -10.09
CA ASP A 50 -5.53 -5.89 -11.41
C ASP A 50 -4.81 -4.54 -11.34
N MET A 51 -5.24 -3.67 -10.43
CA MET A 51 -4.64 -2.37 -10.21
C MET A 51 -3.28 -2.46 -9.51
N LEU A 52 -3.17 -3.25 -8.43
CA LEU A 52 -1.89 -3.47 -7.75
C LEU A 52 -0.90 -4.20 -8.66
N ASP A 53 -1.37 -5.12 -9.49
CA ASP A 53 -0.55 -5.80 -10.49
C ASP A 53 0.02 -4.81 -11.51
N ARG A 54 -0.78 -3.86 -12.00
CA ARG A 54 -0.28 -2.78 -12.88
C ARG A 54 0.70 -1.84 -12.17
N ILE A 55 0.42 -1.45 -10.93
CA ILE A 55 1.29 -0.56 -10.15
C ILE A 55 2.64 -1.23 -9.92
N THR A 56 2.64 -2.49 -9.48
CA THR A 56 3.86 -3.21 -9.10
C THR A 56 4.66 -3.71 -10.30
N ASP A 57 4.04 -3.86 -11.46
CA ASP A 57 4.72 -4.06 -12.76
C ASP A 57 5.34 -2.76 -13.29
N ALA A 58 4.64 -1.63 -13.12
CA ALA A 58 5.14 -0.31 -13.50
C ALA A 58 6.28 0.16 -12.58
N PHE A 59 6.20 -0.15 -11.28
CA PHE A 59 7.13 0.27 -10.24
C PHE A 59 7.64 -0.93 -9.44
N PRO A 60 8.63 -1.69 -9.96
CA PRO A 60 8.98 -2.99 -9.39
C PRO A 60 9.49 -2.95 -7.94
N ALA A 61 10.12 -1.84 -7.54
CA ALA A 61 10.64 -1.64 -6.19
C ALA A 61 9.54 -1.51 -5.12
N THR A 62 8.28 -1.25 -5.51
CA THR A 62 7.14 -1.28 -4.58
C THR A 62 6.99 -2.64 -3.89
N ALA A 63 7.36 -3.74 -4.56
CA ALA A 63 7.18 -5.09 -4.04
C ALA A 63 7.99 -5.40 -2.78
N GLU A 64 9.10 -4.71 -2.57
CA GLU A 64 9.97 -4.89 -1.40
C GLU A 64 9.38 -4.21 -0.15
N ASN A 65 8.52 -3.22 -0.36
CA ASN A 65 8.03 -2.30 0.66
C ASN A 65 6.58 -2.56 1.10
N ILE A 66 5.84 -3.40 0.37
CA ILE A 66 4.44 -3.72 0.65
C ILE A 66 4.20 -5.22 0.79
N VAL A 67 3.13 -5.57 1.49
CA VAL A 67 2.57 -6.94 1.55
C VAL A 67 1.16 -6.92 0.98
N ILE A 68 0.78 -7.95 0.23
CA ILE A 68 -0.57 -8.10 -0.30
C ILE A 68 -1.27 -9.23 0.45
N ARG A 69 -2.46 -8.95 0.98
CA ARG A 69 -3.32 -9.92 1.66
C ARG A 69 -4.58 -10.13 0.84
N ILE A 70 -4.80 -11.35 0.35
CA ILE A 70 -5.93 -11.66 -0.53
C ILE A 70 -7.06 -12.33 0.26
N ASP A 71 -8.29 -11.87 0.04
CA ASP A 71 -9.49 -12.56 0.54
C ASP A 71 -9.58 -13.97 -0.08
N PRO A 72 -9.64 -15.05 0.72
CA PRO A 72 -9.79 -16.41 0.20
C PRO A 72 -11.00 -16.59 -0.73
N LYS A 73 -12.08 -15.81 -0.54
CA LYS A 73 -13.30 -15.86 -1.37
C LYS A 73 -13.08 -15.39 -2.80
N LEU A 74 -11.97 -14.71 -3.09
CA LEU A 74 -11.64 -14.27 -4.45
C LEU A 74 -11.30 -15.43 -5.40
N ASN A 75 -11.30 -16.68 -4.91
CA ASN A 75 -10.88 -17.87 -5.62
C ASN A 75 -9.47 -17.69 -6.21
N ALA A 76 -8.60 -17.09 -5.38
CA ALA A 76 -7.32 -16.50 -5.77
C ALA A 76 -6.20 -17.49 -6.12
N LYS A 77 -6.49 -18.81 -6.15
CA LYS A 77 -5.49 -19.83 -6.56
C LYS A 77 -4.95 -19.62 -7.99
N ASN A 78 -5.65 -18.86 -8.82
CA ASN A 78 -5.23 -18.56 -10.20
C ASN A 78 -4.74 -17.12 -10.41
N LEU A 79 -4.60 -16.33 -9.34
CA LEU A 79 -4.15 -14.95 -9.42
C LEU A 79 -2.65 -14.85 -9.11
N THR A 80 -1.86 -14.61 -10.15
CA THR A 80 -0.41 -14.44 -10.04
C THR A 80 -0.04 -13.02 -10.43
N PHE A 81 0.63 -12.29 -9.53
CA PHE A 81 1.19 -10.98 -9.85
C PHE A 81 2.36 -11.13 -10.83
N ARG A 82 2.47 -10.22 -11.80
CA ARG A 82 3.61 -10.16 -12.72
C ARG A 82 4.93 -9.89 -12.00
N ASN A 83 4.87 -9.12 -10.92
CA ASN A 83 6.02 -8.89 -10.05
C ASN A 83 6.15 -10.01 -9.02
N SER A 84 7.04 -10.98 -9.30
CA SER A 84 7.29 -12.15 -8.45
C SER A 84 7.94 -11.84 -7.09
N ARG A 85 8.40 -10.61 -6.85
CA ARG A 85 8.98 -10.18 -5.56
C ARG A 85 7.91 -9.85 -4.52
N LEU A 86 6.64 -9.74 -4.90
CA LEU A 86 5.57 -9.42 -3.97
C LEU A 86 5.35 -10.55 -2.96
N LEU A 87 5.35 -10.18 -1.68
CA LEU A 87 4.87 -11.08 -0.64
C LEU A 87 3.34 -11.10 -0.65
N VAL A 88 2.78 -12.27 -0.93
CA VAL A 88 1.34 -12.52 -0.94
C VAL A 88 0.97 -13.44 0.22
N GLU A 89 0.04 -12.98 1.06
CA GLU A 89 -0.57 -13.70 2.16
C GLU A 89 -2.08 -13.83 1.92
N TYR A 90 -2.74 -14.75 2.62
CA TYR A 90 -4.20 -14.91 2.58
C TYR A 90 -4.81 -14.45 3.91
N ILE A 91 -5.97 -13.78 3.84
CA ILE A 91 -6.69 -13.34 5.04
C ILE A 91 -7.32 -14.56 5.72
N SER A 92 -7.13 -14.69 7.03
CA SER A 92 -7.76 -15.70 7.89
C SER A 92 -8.33 -15.05 9.15
N ASN A 93 -9.18 -15.76 9.90
CA ASN A 93 -9.75 -15.24 11.14
C ASN A 93 -8.67 -14.88 12.18
N ASP A 94 -7.61 -15.68 12.27
CA ASP A 94 -6.48 -15.45 13.20
C ASP A 94 -5.60 -14.25 12.81
N THR A 95 -5.86 -13.66 11.63
CA THR A 95 -5.11 -12.53 11.08
C THR A 95 -6.01 -11.31 10.84
N ALA A 96 -7.17 -11.25 11.50
CA ALA A 96 -8.06 -10.10 11.45
C ALA A 96 -7.36 -8.83 11.96
N ALA A 97 -7.61 -7.71 11.29
CA ALA A 97 -7.02 -6.43 11.67
C ALA A 97 -7.82 -5.76 12.79
N VAL A 98 -7.12 -5.13 13.74
CA VAL A 98 -7.73 -4.24 14.72
C VAL A 98 -7.99 -2.89 14.07
N VAL A 99 -9.26 -2.47 14.06
CA VAL A 99 -9.69 -1.20 13.46
C VAL A 99 -9.48 -0.06 14.46
N LEU A 100 -8.78 0.99 14.03
CA LEU A 100 -8.46 2.15 14.84
C LEU A 100 -8.93 3.44 14.14
N PRO A 101 -9.51 4.41 14.87
CA PRO A 101 -9.90 5.68 14.29
C PRO A 101 -8.65 6.42 13.79
N PHE A 102 -8.69 7.06 12.63
CA PHE A 102 -7.53 7.81 12.14
C PHE A 102 -7.93 8.84 11.08
N ALA A 103 -7.36 10.04 11.18
CA ALA A 103 -7.65 11.15 10.28
C ALA A 103 -9.16 11.35 10.10
N ASP A 104 -9.91 11.30 11.21
CA ASP A 104 -11.37 11.41 11.25
C ASP A 104 -11.83 12.79 11.76
N ASN A 105 -13.01 13.21 11.33
CA ASN A 105 -13.75 14.33 11.92
C ASN A 105 -15.23 13.95 12.09
N LYS A 106 -15.63 13.66 13.33
CA LYS A 106 -17.02 13.30 13.70
C LYS A 106 -17.57 12.10 12.90
N GLY A 107 -16.76 11.06 12.71
CA GLY A 107 -17.11 9.84 11.97
C GLY A 107 -16.99 9.96 10.45
N LYS A 108 -16.43 11.07 9.94
CA LYS A 108 -16.10 11.25 8.53
C LYS A 108 -14.59 11.31 8.35
N ALA A 109 -14.05 10.38 7.57
CA ALA A 109 -12.64 10.40 7.19
C ALA A 109 -12.30 11.71 6.45
N THR A 110 -11.18 12.30 6.84
CA THR A 110 -10.64 13.54 6.29
C THR A 110 -9.38 13.23 5.49
N CYS A 111 -9.41 13.50 4.19
CA CYS A 111 -8.31 13.14 3.30
C CYS A 111 -7.09 14.03 3.45
N TRP A 112 -7.29 15.29 3.82
CA TRP A 112 -6.26 16.34 3.79
C TRP A 112 -5.75 16.67 5.18
N LYS A 113 -6.37 16.16 6.25
CA LYS A 113 -5.95 16.46 7.61
C LYS A 113 -4.76 15.57 7.97
N TYR A 114 -3.72 16.17 8.53
CA TYR A 114 -2.66 15.42 9.18
C TYR A 114 -3.10 15.03 10.59
N GLU A 115 -2.92 13.77 10.93
CA GLU A 115 -3.00 13.26 12.28
C GLU A 115 -1.76 12.42 12.55
N ASP A 116 -1.05 12.70 13.63
CA ASP A 116 0.17 11.95 13.93
C ASP A 116 -0.15 10.48 14.27
N PRO A 117 0.33 9.48 13.50
CA PRO A 117 0.06 8.08 13.79
C PRO A 117 0.77 7.59 15.06
N SER A 118 1.73 8.32 15.62
CA SER A 118 2.55 7.87 16.76
C SER A 118 1.76 7.51 18.01
N ARG A 119 0.49 7.93 18.15
CA ARG A 119 -0.42 7.44 19.21
C ARG A 119 -0.67 5.92 19.16
N TYR A 120 -0.37 5.28 18.03
CA TYR A 120 -0.46 3.83 17.83
C TYR A 120 0.90 3.13 17.86
N SER A 121 1.97 3.86 18.19
CA SER A 121 3.28 3.27 18.43
C SER A 121 3.18 2.30 19.61
N GLY A 122 3.75 1.11 19.47
CA GLY A 122 3.70 0.09 20.53
C GLY A 122 2.38 -0.68 20.65
N HIS A 123 1.36 -0.41 19.82
CA HIS A 123 0.12 -1.19 19.85
C HIS A 123 0.41 -2.71 19.70
N PRO A 124 -0.19 -3.59 20.52
CA PRO A 124 0.20 -5.00 20.55
C PRO A 124 -0.22 -5.76 19.29
N ALA A 125 -1.38 -5.42 18.71
CA ALA A 125 -1.93 -6.13 17.56
C ALA A 125 -0.97 -6.22 16.36
N LYS A 126 -0.97 -7.40 15.74
CA LYS A 126 -0.15 -7.72 14.56
C LYS A 126 -0.57 -6.91 13.33
N TYR A 127 -1.88 -6.85 13.05
CA TYR A 127 -2.44 -6.10 11.93
C TYR A 127 -3.29 -4.93 12.44
N LEU A 128 -2.96 -3.72 11.99
CA LEU A 128 -3.76 -2.52 12.23
C LEU A 128 -4.45 -2.07 10.95
N LEU A 129 -5.72 -1.70 11.07
CA LEU A 129 -6.47 -1.00 10.04
C LEU A 129 -6.80 0.39 10.57
N LEU A 130 -6.14 1.40 10.00
CA LEU A 130 -6.46 2.80 10.27
C LEU A 130 -7.69 3.19 9.45
N ASN A 131 -8.77 3.58 10.12
CA ASN A 131 -10.10 3.80 9.56
C ASN A 131 -10.20 5.11 8.76
N THR A 132 -9.40 5.22 7.71
CA THR A 132 -9.42 6.25 6.68
C THR A 132 -9.23 5.60 5.32
N TYR A 133 -9.82 6.16 4.25
CA TYR A 133 -9.71 5.61 2.90
C TYR A 133 -8.78 6.40 1.98
N CYS A 134 -8.24 7.54 2.42
CA CYS A 134 -7.57 8.49 1.53
C CYS A 134 -6.20 8.98 1.98
N ALA A 135 -6.01 9.43 3.24
CA ALA A 135 -4.70 9.83 3.79
C ALA A 135 -3.83 10.65 2.81
N GLN A 136 -4.37 11.69 2.18
CA GLN A 136 -3.74 12.48 1.11
C GLN A 136 -2.93 13.69 1.61
N ASN A 137 -2.62 13.78 2.90
CA ASN A 137 -1.75 14.82 3.43
C ASN A 137 -0.27 14.45 3.22
N ALA A 138 0.52 15.33 2.59
CA ALA A 138 1.94 15.08 2.31
C ALA A 138 2.79 14.86 3.57
N ARG A 139 2.40 15.41 4.72
CA ARG A 139 3.09 15.23 6.01
C ARG A 139 3.14 13.77 6.48
N PHE A 140 2.36 12.88 5.87
CA PHE A 140 2.49 11.45 6.14
C PHE A 140 3.77 10.85 5.57
N PHE A 141 4.39 11.49 4.57
CA PHE A 141 5.47 10.89 3.80
C PHE A 141 6.57 11.86 3.35
N GLU A 142 6.48 13.15 3.69
CA GLU A 142 7.46 14.17 3.29
C GLU A 142 8.89 13.82 3.73
N ASP A 143 9.04 13.27 4.93
CA ASP A 143 10.33 12.83 5.49
C ASP A 143 10.94 11.63 4.74
N TYR A 144 10.14 10.92 3.93
CA TYR A 144 10.52 9.71 3.21
C TYR A 144 10.47 9.87 1.69
N LEU A 145 10.46 11.12 1.20
CA LEU A 145 10.41 11.40 -0.24
C LEU A 145 11.54 10.75 -1.04
N PRO A 146 12.81 10.72 -0.59
CA PRO A 146 13.88 10.03 -1.32
C PRO A 146 13.58 8.54 -1.55
N GLU A 147 13.15 7.83 -0.52
CA GLU A 147 12.83 6.40 -0.58
C GLU A 147 11.60 6.14 -1.44
N ILE A 148 10.60 7.02 -1.35
CA ILE A 148 9.39 6.94 -2.18
C ILE A 148 9.71 7.16 -3.66
N ARG A 149 10.65 8.06 -3.99
CA ARG A 149 11.11 8.26 -5.37
C ARG A 149 11.76 7.00 -5.93
N GLU A 150 12.62 6.34 -5.14
CA GLU A 150 13.21 5.07 -5.55
C GLU A 150 12.17 3.96 -5.69
N MET A 151 11.22 3.89 -4.75
CA MET A 151 10.11 2.94 -4.80
C MET A 151 9.24 3.12 -6.05
N LEU A 152 9.06 4.37 -6.51
CA LEU A 152 8.27 4.74 -7.69
C LEU A 152 9.11 4.89 -8.96
N ARG A 153 10.30 4.28 -9.02
CA ARG A 153 11.08 4.19 -10.24
C ARG A 153 10.42 3.25 -11.24
N PHE A 154 10.24 3.71 -12.48
CA PHE A 154 9.63 2.93 -13.54
C PHE A 154 10.44 1.67 -13.88
N SER A 155 9.75 0.60 -14.26
CA SER A 155 10.38 -0.61 -14.78
C SER A 155 11.09 -0.36 -16.09
N GLU A 156 12.23 -1.03 -16.30
CA GLU A 156 13.02 -0.92 -17.54
C GLU A 156 12.18 -1.25 -18.77
N THR A 157 11.32 -2.28 -18.65
CA THR A 157 10.39 -2.69 -19.72
C THR A 157 9.44 -1.55 -20.10
N LEU A 158 8.85 -0.86 -19.13
CA LEU A 158 7.93 0.25 -19.39
C LEU A 158 8.67 1.47 -19.96
N THR A 159 9.86 1.76 -19.43
CA THR A 159 10.73 2.84 -19.93
C THR A 159 11.10 2.61 -21.38
N LYS A 160 11.56 1.40 -21.73
CA LYS A 160 11.95 1.04 -23.10
C LYS A 160 10.77 1.15 -24.08
N LYS A 161 9.62 0.54 -23.74
CA LYS A 161 8.41 0.63 -24.57
C LYS A 161 7.95 2.06 -24.80
N THR A 162 8.03 2.90 -23.78
CA THR A 162 7.65 4.32 -23.89
C THR A 162 8.64 5.09 -24.76
N GLN A 163 9.94 4.86 -24.60
CA GLN A 163 10.98 5.47 -25.44
C GLN A 163 10.83 5.09 -26.92
N GLU A 164 10.54 3.82 -27.22
CA GLU A 164 10.26 3.35 -28.58
C GLU A 164 9.04 4.05 -29.20
N LYS A 165 7.96 4.18 -28.44
CA LYS A 165 6.76 4.91 -28.90
C LYS A 165 7.04 6.37 -29.18
N LEU A 166 7.74 7.07 -28.27
CA LEU A 166 8.12 8.47 -28.45
C LEU A 166 8.98 8.66 -29.71
N ARG A 167 9.94 7.78 -29.95
CA ARG A 167 10.78 7.79 -31.17
C ARG A 167 9.97 7.52 -32.45
N SER A 168 8.90 6.73 -32.36
CA SER A 168 8.05 6.39 -33.51
C SER A 168 7.07 7.49 -33.93
N GLY A 169 6.93 8.57 -33.14
CA GLY A 169 5.96 9.64 -33.38
C GLY A 169 4.48 9.22 -33.23
N LYS A 170 4.21 7.98 -32.79
CA LYS A 170 2.86 7.47 -32.52
C LYS A 170 2.51 7.74 -31.06
N MET A 171 2.04 8.96 -30.77
CA MET A 171 1.38 9.31 -29.52
C MET A 171 -0.12 9.38 -29.71
#